data_AF-R8AR24-F1
#
_entry.id   AF-R8AR24-F1
#
_cell.length_a   1.000
_cell.length_b   1.000
_cell.length_c   1.000
_cell.angle_alpha   90.00
_cell.angle_beta   90.00
_cell.angle_gamma   90.00
#
_symmetry.space_group_name_H-M   'P 1'
#
loop_
_entity.id
_entity.type
_entity.pdbx_description
1 polymer ?
#
loop_
_entity_poly.entity_id
_entity_poly.type
_entity_poly.pdbx_seq_one_letter_code
_entity_poly.pdbx_strand_id
1 'polypeptide(L)'
;KEALNESRRRDKKALFLIFQAVDGESFEKISNAKTAKEAWEKLQVCNKGSDQVRKIRLQTLTRQYEFLCMEENETISDYFSRVLSIVNQLKRDGEEIKEVKVV
;
A
#
# COMPACT_ATOMS: atom_id res chain seq x y z
N LYS A 1 17.34 37.74 -12.02
CA LYS A 1 15.91 37.96 -11.65
C LYS A 1 14.97 37.08 -12.47
N GLU A 2 15.12 37.00 -13.79
CA GLU A 2 14.25 36.21 -14.68
C GLU A 2 14.29 34.69 -14.41
N ALA A 3 15.47 34.10 -14.22
CA ALA A 3 15.61 32.67 -13.93
C ALA A 3 14.86 32.22 -12.66
N LEU A 4 14.82 33.08 -11.63
CA LEU A 4 14.07 32.82 -10.40
C LEU A 4 12.56 32.85 -10.63
N ASN A 5 12.08 33.79 -11.46
CA ASN A 5 10.66 33.90 -11.81
C ASN A 5 10.20 32.71 -12.67
N GLU A 6 11.01 32.29 -13.65
CA GLU A 6 10.72 31.09 -14.44
C GLU A 6 10.76 29.81 -13.60
N SER A 7 11.67 29.72 -12.63
CA SER A 7 11.68 28.60 -11.68
C SER A 7 10.37 28.54 -10.86
N ARG A 8 9.94 29.69 -10.30
CA ARG A 8 8.67 29.79 -9.56
C ARG A 8 7.45 29.47 -10.42
N ARG A 9 7.44 29.91 -11.69
CA ARG A 9 6.36 29.61 -12.64
C ARG A 9 6.26 28.11 -12.91
N ARG A 10 7.41 27.45 -13.14
CA ARG A 10 7.49 26.01 -13.35
C ARG A 10 7.07 25.22 -12.11
N ASP A 11 7.52 25.64 -10.92
CA ASP A 11 7.13 25.01 -9.66
C ASP A 11 5.61 25.08 -9.42
N LYS A 12 4.99 26.26 -9.60
CA LYS A 12 3.52 26.40 -9.50
C LYS A 12 2.78 25.53 -10.51
N LYS A 13 3.27 25.45 -11.75
CA LYS A 13 2.68 24.59 -12.79
C LYS A 13 2.79 23.12 -12.41
N ALA A 14 3.94 22.68 -11.91
CA ALA A 14 4.15 21.31 -11.48
C ALA A 14 3.27 20.97 -10.27
N LEU A 15 3.16 21.86 -9.29
CA LEU A 15 2.30 21.69 -8.11
C LEU A 15 0.83 21.53 -8.53
N PHE A 16 0.35 22.38 -9.43
CA PHE A 16 -1.01 22.29 -9.97
C PHE A 16 -1.26 20.94 -10.67
N LEU A 17 -0.32 20.47 -11.49
CA LEU A 17 -0.44 19.17 -12.16
C LEU A 17 -0.47 18.01 -11.17
N ILE A 18 0.33 18.06 -10.09
CA ILE A 18 0.29 17.06 -9.01
C ILE A 18 -1.10 17.05 -8.36
N PHE A 19 -1.65 18.22 -8.01
CA PHE A 19 -2.97 18.32 -7.40
C PHE A 19 -4.11 17.79 -8.28
N GLN A 20 -4.00 17.94 -9.61
CA GLN A 20 -4.99 17.41 -10.56
C GLN A 20 -4.86 15.90 -10.80
N ALA A 21 -3.68 15.33 -10.61
CA ALA A 21 -3.40 13.92 -10.90
C ALA A 21 -3.76 12.98 -9.74
N VAL A 22 -3.97 13.51 -8.54
CA VAL A 22 -4.26 12.73 -7.34
C VAL A 22 -5.76 12.67 -7.04
N ASP A 23 -6.19 11.63 -6.35
CA ASP A 23 -7.55 11.49 -5.85
C ASP A 23 -7.79 12.37 -4.61
N GLY A 24 -9.05 12.50 -4.18
CA GLY A 24 -9.43 13.40 -3.09
C GLY A 24 -8.71 13.10 -1.77
N GLU A 25 -8.51 11.82 -1.43
CA GLU A 25 -7.80 11.44 -0.20
C GLU A 25 -6.33 11.85 -0.25
N SER A 26 -5.65 11.59 -1.37
CA SER A 26 -4.25 11.99 -1.54
C SER A 26 -4.10 13.51 -1.63
N PHE A 27 -5.07 14.22 -2.22
CA PHE A 27 -5.09 15.68 -2.28
C PHE A 27 -5.11 16.31 -0.88
N GLU A 28 -5.98 15.85 0.02
CA GLU A 28 -6.05 16.34 1.40
C GLU A 28 -4.70 16.25 2.13
N LYS A 29 -3.93 15.18 1.86
CA LYS A 29 -2.59 14.97 2.45
C LYS A 29 -1.55 15.96 1.95
N ILE A 30 -1.73 16.51 0.74
CA ILE A 30 -0.76 17.43 0.10
C ILE A 30 -1.27 18.86 -0.08
N SER A 31 -2.51 19.16 0.29
CA SER A 31 -3.19 20.46 0.09
C SER A 31 -2.41 21.65 0.67
N ASN A 32 -1.70 21.42 1.79
CA ASN A 32 -0.87 22.42 2.46
C ASN A 32 0.54 22.58 1.88
N ALA A 33 0.91 21.83 0.84
CA ALA A 33 2.24 21.91 0.23
C ALA A 33 2.42 23.22 -0.56
N LYS A 34 3.54 23.92 -0.33
CA LYS A 34 3.83 25.22 -0.96
C LYS A 34 4.64 25.11 -2.24
N THR A 35 5.25 23.96 -2.49
CA THR A 35 6.10 23.68 -3.65
C THR A 35 5.77 22.31 -4.23
N ALA A 36 6.05 22.11 -5.52
CA ALA A 36 5.85 20.81 -6.16
C ALA A 36 6.70 19.72 -5.50
N LYS A 37 7.92 20.09 -5.06
CA LYS A 37 8.83 19.20 -4.34
C LYS A 37 8.21 18.71 -3.03
N GLU A 38 7.67 19.63 -2.21
CA GLU A 38 7.06 19.27 -0.93
C GLU A 38 5.84 18.35 -1.13
N ALA A 39 5.00 18.63 -2.13
CA ALA A 39 3.86 17.78 -2.46
C ALA A 39 4.32 16.37 -2.85
N TRP A 40 5.35 16.27 -3.71
CA TRP A 40 5.91 14.99 -4.14
C TRP A 40 6.53 14.19 -3.00
N GLU A 41 7.29 14.83 -2.11
CA GLU A 41 7.88 14.18 -0.93
C GLU A 41 6.81 13.63 0.02
N LYS A 42 5.73 14.38 0.25
CA LYS A 42 4.59 13.89 1.06
C LYS A 42 3.92 12.67 0.41
N LEU A 43 3.67 12.70 -0.89
CA LEU A 43 3.12 11.54 -1.62
C LEU A 43 4.03 10.32 -1.48
N GLN A 44 5.35 10.50 -1.63
CA GLN A 44 6.30 9.41 -1.45
C GLN A 44 6.26 8.82 -0.04
N VAL A 45 6.18 9.66 1.00
CA VAL A 45 6.12 9.17 2.40
C VAL A 45 4.82 8.39 2.63
N CYS A 46 3.68 8.90 2.18
CA CYS A 46 2.40 8.22 2.33
C CYS A 46 2.39 6.85 1.61
N ASN A 47 2.89 6.81 0.37
CA ASN A 47 2.94 5.59 -0.42
C ASN A 47 3.96 4.58 0.12
N LYS A 48 5.14 5.02 0.57
CA LYS A 48 6.14 4.15 1.23
C LYS A 48 5.61 3.59 2.56
N GLY A 49 4.87 4.39 3.32
CA GLY A 49 4.18 3.91 4.52
C GLY A 49 3.17 2.81 4.20
N SER A 50 2.39 3.00 3.13
CA SER A 50 1.47 1.98 2.62
C SER A 50 2.19 0.69 2.22
N ASP A 51 3.31 0.79 1.49
CA ASP A 51 4.11 -0.37 1.09
C ASP A 51 4.73 -1.10 2.29
N GLN A 52 5.21 -0.37 3.29
CA GLN A 52 5.77 -0.95 4.51
C GLN A 52 4.69 -1.68 5.33
N VAL A 53 3.51 -1.08 5.48
CA VAL A 53 2.37 -1.71 6.17
C VAL A 53 1.94 -2.98 5.43
N ARG A 54 1.85 -2.92 4.09
CA ARG A 54 1.56 -4.08 3.25
C ARG A 54 2.57 -5.20 3.47
N LYS A 55 3.87 -4.88 3.49
CA LYS A 55 4.95 -5.86 3.73
C LYS A 55 4.86 -6.52 5.11
N ILE A 56 4.63 -5.74 6.17
CA ILE A 56 4.48 -6.27 7.54
C ILE A 56 3.26 -7.20 7.62
N ARG A 57 2.16 -6.81 6.97
CA ARG A 57 0.94 -7.61 6.92
C ARG A 57 1.16 -8.93 6.18
N LEU A 58 1.84 -8.90 5.03
CA LEU A 58 2.25 -10.12 4.32
C LEU A 58 3.11 -11.04 5.19
N GLN A 59 4.16 -10.51 5.83
CA GLN A 59 5.01 -11.30 6.72
C GLN A 59 4.23 -11.95 7.86
N THR A 60 3.25 -11.23 8.42
CA THR A 60 2.39 -11.73 9.48
C THR A 60 1.48 -12.85 8.99
N LEU A 61 0.84 -12.67 7.83
CA LEU A 61 -0.04 -13.68 7.22
C LEU A 61 0.72 -14.93 6.79
N THR A 62 1.91 -14.78 6.19
CA THR A 62 2.77 -15.92 5.84
C THR A 62 3.14 -16.71 7.09
N ARG A 63 3.53 -16.03 8.17
CA ARG A 63 3.80 -16.69 9.44
C ARG A 63 2.57 -17.42 9.99
N GLN A 64 1.39 -16.79 9.96
CA GLN A 64 0.16 -17.44 10.41
C GLN A 64 -0.16 -18.69 9.58
N TYR A 65 0.08 -18.65 8.27
CA TYR A 65 -0.11 -19.78 7.37
C TYR A 65 0.89 -20.91 7.64
N GLU A 66 2.18 -20.59 7.81
CA GLU A 66 3.25 -21.56 8.10
C GLU A 66 3.02 -22.31 9.42
N PHE A 67 2.49 -21.63 10.43
CA PHE A 67 2.16 -22.22 11.74
C PHE A 67 0.70 -22.69 11.84
N LEU A 68 -0.06 -22.70 10.73
CA LEU A 68 -1.46 -23.07 10.76
C LEU A 68 -1.61 -24.57 10.99
N CYS A 69 -2.28 -24.93 12.08
CA CYS A 69 -2.68 -26.28 12.40
C CYS A 69 -4.11 -26.27 12.94
N MET A 70 -4.78 -27.42 12.84
CA MET A 70 -6.12 -27.61 13.38
C MET A 70 -6.03 -27.78 14.89
N GLU A 71 -6.90 -27.09 15.62
CA GLU A 71 -6.96 -27.18 17.08
C GLU A 71 -7.82 -28.37 17.54
N GLU A 72 -7.57 -28.89 18.74
CA GLU A 72 -8.25 -30.08 19.27
C GLU A 72 -9.79 -29.94 19.37
N ASN A 73 -10.27 -28.72 19.57
CA ASN A 73 -11.69 -28.39 19.72
C ASN A 73 -12.29 -27.74 18.47
N GLU A 74 -11.55 -27.72 17.36
CA GLU A 74 -11.96 -27.09 16.12
C GLU A 74 -12.68 -28.09 15.20
N THR A 75 -13.74 -27.67 14.52
CA THR A 75 -14.36 -28.51 13.49
C THR A 75 -13.60 -28.40 12.18
N ILE A 76 -13.70 -29.41 11.32
CA ILE A 76 -13.08 -29.38 9.98
C ILE A 76 -13.55 -28.14 9.18
N SER A 77 -14.82 -27.76 9.34
CA SER A 77 -15.40 -26.59 8.66
C SER A 77 -14.79 -25.28 9.15
N ASP A 78 -14.56 -25.15 10.45
CA ASP A 78 -13.95 -23.97 11.06
C ASP A 78 -12.49 -23.83 10.63
N TYR A 79 -11.75 -24.94 10.67
CA TYR A 79 -10.37 -24.99 10.19
C TYR A 79 -10.27 -24.59 8.71
N PHE A 80 -11.11 -25.19 7.85
CA PHE A 80 -11.13 -24.87 6.43
C PHE A 80 -11.46 -23.38 6.19
N SER A 81 -12.37 -22.81 6.96
CA SER A 81 -12.73 -21.39 6.88
C SER A 81 -11.56 -20.47 7.24
N ARG A 82 -10.77 -20.82 8.26
CA ARG A 82 -9.54 -20.09 8.62
C ARG A 82 -8.48 -20.15 7.54
N VAL A 83 -8.20 -21.36 7.01
CA VAL A 83 -7.25 -21.56 5.90
C VAL A 83 -7.66 -20.66 4.72
N LEU A 84 -8.93 -20.73 4.33
CA LEU A 84 -9.45 -19.94 3.21
C LEU A 84 -9.34 -18.44 3.47
N SER A 85 -9.61 -17.99 4.70
CA SER A 85 -9.46 -16.58 5.10
C SER A 85 -8.02 -16.10 4.94
N ILE A 86 -7.03 -16.85 5.45
CA ILE A 86 -5.60 -16.48 5.36
C ILE A 86 -5.14 -16.46 3.90
N VAL A 87 -5.48 -17.49 3.12
CA VAL A 87 -5.16 -17.58 1.68
C VAL A 87 -5.76 -16.40 0.91
N ASN A 88 -7.01 -16.03 1.19
CA ASN A 88 -7.66 -14.90 0.53
C ASN A 88 -7.00 -13.56 0.91
N GLN A 89 -6.56 -13.40 2.15
CA GLN A 89 -5.84 -12.20 2.60
C GLN A 89 -4.46 -12.09 1.92
N LEU A 90 -3.71 -13.19 1.86
CA LEU A 90 -2.43 -13.25 1.14
C LEU A 90 -2.58 -12.89 -0.35
N LYS A 91 -3.60 -13.44 -1.03
CA LYS A 91 -3.90 -13.10 -2.44
C LYS A 91 -4.25 -11.62 -2.63
N ARG A 92 -5.07 -11.05 -1.74
CA ARG A 92 -5.46 -9.61 -1.79
C ARG A 92 -4.26 -8.69 -1.60
N ASP A 93 -3.36 -9.04 -0.69
CA ASP A 93 -2.18 -8.24 -0.37
C ASP A 93 -1.02 -8.48 -1.36
N GLY A 94 -1.21 -9.32 -2.40
CA GLY A 94 -0.38 -9.42 -3.58
C GLY A 94 0.75 -10.45 -3.55
N GLU A 95 0.67 -11.44 -2.67
CA GLU A 95 1.38 -12.68 -2.92
C GLU A 95 0.64 -13.43 -4.04
N GLU A 96 1.26 -13.57 -5.21
CA GLU A 96 0.93 -14.68 -6.10
C GLU A 96 1.22 -15.97 -5.32
N ILE A 97 0.18 -16.52 -4.67
CA ILE A 97 0.27 -17.87 -4.13
C ILE A 97 0.43 -18.78 -5.34
N LYS A 98 1.67 -19.14 -5.66
CA LYS A 98 1.98 -20.18 -6.61
C LYS A 98 1.32 -21.43 -6.08
N GLU A 99 0.23 -21.85 -6.71
CA GLU A 99 -0.39 -23.14 -6.43
C GLU A 99 0.67 -24.21 -6.64
N VAL A 100 1.20 -24.74 -5.54
CA VAL A 100 2.01 -25.95 -5.59
C VAL A 100 1.03 -27.08 -5.91
N LYS A 101 0.98 -27.46 -7.19
CA LYS A 101 0.38 -28.74 -7.60
C LYS A 101 1.12 -29.84 -6.85
N VAL A 102 0.44 -30.48 -5.91
CA VAL A 102 0.82 -31.82 -5.46
C VAL A 102 0.59 -32.74 -6.66
N VAL A 103 1.68 -33.29 -7.19
CA VAL A 103 1.68 -34.36 -8.21
C VAL A 103 1.73 -35.69 -7.50
#